data_AF-A0A1Q8IM60-F1
#
_entry.id   AF-A0A1Q8IM60-F1
#
_cell.length_a   1.000
_cell.length_b   1.000
_cell.length_c   1.000
_cell.angle_alpha   90.00
_cell.angle_beta   90.00
_cell.angle_gamma   90.00
#
_symmetry.space_group_name_H-M   'P 1'
#
loop_
_entity.id
_entity.type
_entity.pdbx_description
1 polymer ?
#
loop_
_entity_poly.entity_id
_entity_poly.type
_entity_poly.pdbx_seq_one_letter_code
_entity_poly.pdbx_strand_id
1 'polypeptide(L)'
;MKKISALTAFSFAAAIALSACGGGGSDGGKNNSSDSTGATPPASGNSSGNLQTSVPAATYTGASAQATIFSALNAYRAAMGVGQLKQDAVLDTSASAHALYQVNNLANGNITSTTHDEVPTFGDYYEATPLSRARKAGAPATEWIGEVAAVGMTQATADASGAACIGQYLNSLYHLQAVTSIQETIGVGFQVNAGQGTYGCVLDFGETSNVSGNPVDNGLYGAGGQQMASGAVAVTPYPSETNVARAMVAEIPNPAPDLASPGRPVLVRVNATTQGDVLTVTTFSMTANGSAVPARIIVPSAAMQGSTGATADANNALAAGVAALLPLAPLSANTTYTVTFSGQRNGQPVSKTWVFTTSS
;
A
#
# COMPACT_ATOMS: atom_id res chain seq x y z
N MET A 1 63.68 -22.22 -17.79
CA MET A 1 62.97 -23.44 -17.31
C MET A 1 61.48 -23.09 -17.29
N LYS A 2 60.64 -23.57 -18.23
CA LYS A 2 59.71 -24.74 -18.10
C LYS A 2 58.75 -24.55 -16.89
N LYS A 3 57.41 -24.49 -16.97
CA LYS A 3 56.37 -25.20 -17.77
C LYS A 3 54.98 -24.47 -17.64
N ILE A 4 54.11 -24.39 -18.68
CA ILE A 4 52.86 -25.18 -19.00
C ILE A 4 51.67 -24.86 -18.04
N SER A 5 50.38 -24.64 -18.38
CA SER A 5 49.48 -25.12 -19.45
C SER A 5 48.13 -24.35 -19.58
N ALA A 6 47.49 -24.55 -20.75
CA ALA A 6 46.06 -24.73 -21.11
C ALA A 6 44.95 -23.77 -20.60
N LEU A 7 44.15 -23.07 -21.44
CA LEU A 7 43.17 -23.45 -22.50
C LEU A 7 41.79 -23.86 -21.95
N THR A 8 40.75 -23.01 -22.10
CA THR A 8 39.37 -23.43 -22.46
C THR A 8 38.56 -22.24 -23.00
N ALA A 9 37.93 -22.44 -24.15
CA ALA A 9 36.96 -21.54 -24.79
C ALA A 9 35.54 -22.10 -24.59
N PHE A 10 34.53 -21.22 -24.48
CA PHE A 10 33.12 -21.61 -24.62
C PHE A 10 32.39 -20.61 -25.52
N SER A 11 31.77 -21.17 -26.56
CA SER A 11 31.05 -20.49 -27.64
C SER A 11 29.64 -20.07 -27.24
N PHE A 12 29.22 -18.88 -27.69
CA PHE A 12 27.82 -18.45 -27.73
C PHE A 12 27.13 -19.04 -28.96
N ALA A 13 25.97 -19.66 -28.78
CA ALA A 13 25.05 -20.01 -29.86
C ALA A 13 23.70 -19.32 -29.61
N ALA A 14 23.33 -18.41 -30.51
CA ALA A 14 22.02 -17.79 -30.58
C ALA A 14 21.10 -18.64 -31.47
N ALA A 15 19.85 -18.84 -31.04
CA ALA A 15 18.81 -19.44 -31.85
C ALA A 15 17.62 -18.46 -31.93
N ILE A 16 17.40 -17.94 -33.13
CA ILE A 16 16.20 -17.22 -33.55
C ILE A 16 15.27 -18.27 -34.17
N ALA A 17 14.01 -18.34 -33.73
CA ALA A 17 12.98 -19.12 -34.41
C ALA A 17 11.77 -18.22 -34.70
N LEU A 18 11.41 -18.23 -35.98
CA LEU A 18 10.31 -17.56 -36.65
C LEU A 18 9.10 -18.50 -36.64
N SER A 19 7.88 -18.01 -36.43
CA SER A 19 6.66 -18.70 -36.86
C SER A 19 5.59 -17.70 -37.32
N ALA A 20 4.80 -18.14 -38.28
CA ALA A 20 4.20 -17.34 -39.33
C ALA A 20 2.67 -17.18 -39.23
N CYS A 21 2.20 -16.11 -39.89
CA CYS A 21 1.00 -15.92 -40.72
C CYS A 21 -0.15 -16.97 -40.77
N GLY A 22 -1.38 -16.46 -40.67
CA GLY A 22 -2.65 -16.94 -41.28
C GLY A 22 -3.82 -16.16 -40.66
N GLY A 23 -4.71 -15.39 -41.32
CA GLY A 23 -5.30 -15.40 -42.67
C GLY A 23 -6.45 -16.41 -42.72
N GLY A 24 -7.75 -16.15 -42.99
CA GLY A 24 -8.60 -15.00 -43.35
C GLY A 24 -10.02 -15.57 -43.66
N GLY A 25 -11.03 -14.72 -43.98
CA GLY A 25 -12.19 -15.14 -44.80
C GLY A 25 -13.61 -14.87 -44.28
N SER A 26 -14.40 -14.19 -45.11
CA SER A 26 -15.74 -13.59 -44.93
C SER A 26 -16.92 -14.50 -45.36
N ASP A 27 -18.16 -14.21 -44.92
CA ASP A 27 -19.29 -13.74 -45.77
C ASP A 27 -20.71 -13.86 -45.13
N GLY A 28 -21.47 -12.76 -45.24
CA GLY A 28 -22.82 -12.67 -45.85
C GLY A 28 -24.08 -13.29 -45.21
N GLY A 29 -25.07 -12.45 -44.86
CA GLY A 29 -26.50 -12.84 -44.77
C GLY A 29 -27.44 -11.77 -44.17
N LYS A 30 -28.52 -11.40 -44.88
CA LYS A 30 -29.48 -10.30 -44.61
C LYS A 30 -30.81 -10.78 -43.98
N ASN A 31 -31.50 -9.85 -43.29
CA ASN A 31 -32.93 -9.77 -42.88
C ASN A 31 -33.46 -10.87 -41.91
N ASN A 32 -34.32 -10.61 -40.92
CA ASN A 32 -35.48 -9.72 -40.85
C ASN A 32 -35.86 -9.42 -39.37
N SER A 33 -36.57 -8.31 -39.14
CA SER A 33 -37.08 -7.85 -37.84
C SER A 33 -38.11 -8.78 -37.18
N SER A 34 -38.04 -8.95 -35.85
CA SER A 34 -39.22 -9.08 -34.99
C SER A 34 -38.96 -8.46 -33.61
N ASP A 35 -39.90 -7.63 -33.18
CA ASP A 35 -39.99 -7.06 -31.83
C ASP A 35 -40.16 -8.16 -30.79
N SER A 36 -39.35 -8.11 -29.73
CA SER A 36 -39.77 -8.59 -28.41
C SER A 36 -39.10 -7.76 -27.32
N THR A 37 -39.94 -7.08 -26.55
CA THR A 37 -39.61 -6.35 -25.33
C THR A 37 -39.20 -7.32 -24.22
N GLY A 38 -38.01 -7.16 -23.63
CA GLY A 38 -37.62 -7.93 -22.46
C GLY A 38 -36.21 -7.62 -21.94
N ALA A 39 -36.14 -6.76 -20.92
CA ALA A 39 -35.06 -6.56 -19.95
C ALA A 39 -33.60 -6.59 -20.47
N THR A 40 -33.05 -5.40 -20.72
CA THR A 40 -31.60 -5.19 -20.79
C THR A 40 -30.98 -5.55 -19.43
N PRO A 41 -30.01 -6.47 -19.34
CA PRO A 41 -29.19 -6.60 -18.14
C PRO A 41 -28.50 -5.24 -17.90
N PRO A 42 -28.36 -4.77 -16.66
CA PRO A 42 -27.59 -3.55 -16.42
C PRO A 42 -26.19 -3.78 -16.99
N ALA A 43 -25.73 -2.83 -17.81
CA ALA A 43 -24.38 -2.86 -18.35
C ALA A 43 -23.40 -3.04 -17.18
N SER A 44 -22.73 -4.19 -17.13
CA SER A 44 -21.54 -4.36 -16.31
C SER A 44 -20.48 -3.43 -16.89
N GLY A 45 -20.43 -2.21 -16.37
CA GLY A 45 -19.34 -1.29 -16.59
C GLY A 45 -18.07 -1.90 -16.03
N ASN A 46 -17.41 -2.74 -16.82
CA ASN A 46 -16.02 -3.10 -16.61
C ASN A 46 -15.19 -1.84 -16.91
N SER A 47 -15.12 -0.90 -15.97
CA SER A 47 -14.03 0.07 -15.97
C SER A 47 -12.76 -0.72 -15.73
N SER A 48 -11.96 -0.96 -16.77
CA SER A 48 -10.58 -1.45 -16.59
C SER A 48 -9.88 -0.46 -15.66
N GLY A 49 -9.38 -0.91 -14.52
CA GLY A 49 -8.60 -0.05 -13.63
C GLY A 49 -7.41 0.59 -14.36
N ASN A 50 -6.90 1.71 -13.85
CA ASN A 50 -5.77 2.45 -14.44
C ASN A 50 -4.47 2.25 -13.64
N LEU A 51 -4.28 1.04 -13.10
CA LEU A 51 -3.10 0.71 -12.30
C LEU A 51 -1.81 0.78 -13.16
N GLN A 52 -0.77 1.37 -12.59
CA GLN A 52 0.60 1.30 -13.08
C GLN A 52 1.15 -0.10 -12.79
N THR A 53 1.23 -0.94 -13.81
CA THR A 53 1.78 -2.31 -13.69
C THR A 53 3.30 -2.37 -13.88
N SER A 54 3.90 -1.27 -14.34
CA SER A 54 5.33 -1.06 -14.44
C SER A 54 5.65 0.42 -14.27
N VAL A 55 6.82 0.72 -13.69
CA VAL A 55 7.34 2.08 -13.53
C VAL A 55 8.81 2.12 -13.95
N PRO A 56 9.35 3.30 -14.35
CA PRO A 56 10.77 3.48 -14.54
C PRO A 56 11.59 3.04 -13.32
N ALA A 57 12.82 2.58 -13.56
CA ALA A 57 13.74 2.29 -12.47
C ALA A 57 14.03 3.55 -11.65
N ALA A 58 14.04 3.41 -10.33
CA ALA A 58 14.40 4.50 -9.42
C ALA A 58 15.89 4.85 -9.54
N THR A 59 16.22 6.10 -9.20
CA THR A 59 17.57 6.66 -9.22
C THR A 59 18.31 6.54 -7.89
N TYR A 60 17.69 5.92 -6.86
CA TYR A 60 18.36 5.64 -5.59
C TYR A 60 19.61 4.78 -5.81
N THR A 61 20.71 5.17 -5.17
CA THR A 61 22.02 4.54 -5.37
C THR A 61 22.22 3.37 -4.40
N GLY A 62 22.84 2.30 -4.90
CA GLY A 62 23.37 1.18 -4.09
C GLY A 62 22.35 0.51 -3.14
N ALA A 63 22.86 -0.07 -2.05
CA ALA A 63 22.07 -0.64 -0.95
C ALA A 63 21.67 0.43 0.08
N SER A 64 21.11 1.54 -0.38
CA SER A 64 20.59 2.61 0.49
C SER A 64 19.26 2.22 1.12
N ALA A 65 18.90 2.86 2.24
CA ALA A 65 17.60 2.69 2.86
C ALA A 65 16.47 3.03 1.88
N GLN A 66 16.61 4.11 1.12
CA GLN A 66 15.64 4.57 0.13
C GLN A 66 15.42 3.53 -1.00
N ALA A 67 16.51 2.95 -1.53
CA ALA A 67 16.42 1.90 -2.54
C ALA A 67 15.67 0.66 -2.01
N THR A 68 15.96 0.25 -0.76
CA THR A 68 15.25 -0.87 -0.12
C THR A 68 13.78 -0.55 0.12
N ILE A 69 13.46 0.63 0.62
CA ILE A 69 12.09 1.07 0.89
C ILE A 69 11.27 1.06 -0.41
N PHE A 70 11.77 1.72 -1.45
CA PHE A 70 11.08 1.83 -2.74
C PHE A 70 10.85 0.47 -3.37
N SER A 71 11.89 -0.37 -3.43
CA SER A 71 11.80 -1.70 -4.05
C SER A 71 10.89 -2.65 -3.27
N ALA A 72 11.00 -2.68 -1.94
CA ALA A 72 10.15 -3.53 -1.10
C ALA A 72 8.67 -3.11 -1.18
N LEU A 73 8.37 -1.81 -1.10
CA LEU A 73 7.00 -1.33 -1.19
C LEU A 73 6.39 -1.60 -2.57
N ASN A 74 7.13 -1.36 -3.66
CA ASN A 74 6.62 -1.65 -5.00
C ASN A 74 6.43 -3.14 -5.27
N ALA A 75 7.31 -3.99 -4.77
CA ALA A 75 7.12 -5.44 -4.84
C ALA A 75 5.84 -5.86 -4.08
N TYR A 76 5.64 -5.29 -2.89
CA TYR A 76 4.46 -5.55 -2.07
C TYR A 76 3.15 -5.09 -2.75
N ARG A 77 3.13 -3.86 -3.26
CA ARG A 77 1.97 -3.30 -3.98
C ARG A 77 1.66 -4.08 -5.26
N ALA A 78 2.68 -4.53 -5.99
CA ALA A 78 2.51 -5.38 -7.16
C ALA A 78 1.91 -6.75 -6.80
N ALA A 79 2.40 -7.40 -5.73
CA ALA A 79 1.86 -8.67 -5.25
C ALA A 79 0.41 -8.55 -4.73
N MET A 80 0.06 -7.39 -4.14
CA MET A 80 -1.30 -7.08 -3.70
C MET A 80 -2.26 -6.74 -4.87
N GLY A 81 -1.72 -6.30 -6.01
CA GLY A 81 -2.49 -5.91 -7.18
C GLY A 81 -3.08 -4.50 -7.11
N VAL A 82 -2.38 -3.56 -6.46
CA VAL A 82 -2.83 -2.15 -6.26
C VAL A 82 -2.01 -1.12 -7.04
N GLY A 83 -1.17 -1.59 -7.97
CA GLY A 83 -0.34 -0.73 -8.82
C GLY A 83 0.96 -0.26 -8.14
N GLN A 84 2.02 -0.16 -8.92
CA GLN A 84 3.34 0.34 -8.49
C GLN A 84 3.35 1.86 -8.42
N LEU A 85 4.33 2.43 -7.71
CA LEU A 85 4.55 3.86 -7.53
C LEU A 85 5.81 4.27 -8.29
N LYS A 86 5.72 5.31 -9.10
CA LYS A 86 6.88 5.91 -9.75
C LYS A 86 7.62 6.81 -8.76
N GLN A 87 8.95 6.76 -8.72
CA GLN A 87 9.72 7.71 -7.91
C GLN A 87 9.46 9.15 -8.38
N ASP A 88 9.36 10.07 -7.43
CA ASP A 88 9.34 11.51 -7.67
C ASP A 88 10.41 12.22 -6.83
N ALA A 89 11.39 12.81 -7.50
CA ALA A 89 12.52 13.50 -6.85
C ALA A 89 12.11 14.80 -6.12
N VAL A 90 10.99 15.40 -6.50
CA VAL A 90 10.42 16.55 -5.78
C VAL A 90 9.89 16.08 -4.43
N LEU A 91 9.15 14.97 -4.42
CA LEU A 91 8.66 14.37 -3.19
C LEU A 91 9.79 13.78 -2.34
N ASP A 92 10.88 13.28 -2.96
CA ASP A 92 12.09 12.87 -2.22
C ASP A 92 12.66 14.01 -1.38
N THR A 93 12.65 15.23 -1.94
CA THR A 93 13.14 16.44 -1.26
C THR A 93 12.24 16.79 -0.07
N SER A 94 10.92 16.78 -0.29
CA SER A 94 9.91 17.02 0.76
C SER A 94 10.02 16.01 1.90
N ALA A 95 9.98 14.72 1.57
CA ALA A 95 10.03 13.64 2.56
C ALA A 95 11.38 13.63 3.30
N SER A 96 12.49 13.90 2.62
CA SER A 96 13.82 13.99 3.26
C SER A 96 13.92 15.13 4.25
N ALA A 97 13.31 16.29 3.94
CA ALA A 97 13.26 17.42 4.85
C ALA A 97 12.45 17.07 6.11
N HIS A 98 11.28 16.45 5.95
CA HIS A 98 10.46 16.06 7.09
C HIS A 98 11.09 14.94 7.92
N ALA A 99 11.77 13.97 7.30
CA ALA A 99 12.52 12.95 8.02
C ALA A 99 13.62 13.54 8.90
N LEU A 100 14.29 14.61 8.43
CA LEU A 100 15.31 15.34 9.21
C LEU A 100 14.66 16.06 10.40
N TYR A 101 13.58 16.79 10.13
CA TYR A 101 12.80 17.48 11.17
C TYR A 101 12.38 16.52 12.28
N GLN A 102 11.79 15.37 11.92
CA GLN A 102 11.28 14.39 12.87
C GLN A 102 12.38 13.80 13.74
N VAL A 103 13.46 13.32 13.11
CA VAL A 103 14.52 12.60 13.83
C VAL A 103 15.28 13.52 14.80
N ASN A 104 15.49 14.79 14.42
CA ASN A 104 16.19 15.75 15.26
C ASN A 104 15.29 16.34 16.36
N ASN A 105 14.02 16.62 16.07
CA ASN A 105 13.11 17.17 17.06
C ASN A 105 12.60 16.13 18.07
N LEU A 106 12.59 14.84 17.71
CA LEU A 106 12.46 13.78 18.71
C LEU A 106 13.72 13.67 19.58
N ALA A 107 14.91 13.74 18.96
CA ALA A 107 16.18 13.62 19.67
C ALA A 107 16.41 14.73 20.70
N ASN A 108 15.93 15.95 20.44
CA ASN A 108 16.07 17.09 21.34
C ASN A 108 14.85 17.31 22.27
N GLY A 109 13.80 16.49 22.14
CA GLY A 109 12.58 16.56 22.96
C GLY A 109 11.60 17.68 22.58
N ASN A 110 11.78 18.36 21.45
CA ASN A 110 10.82 19.35 20.94
C ASN A 110 9.48 18.72 20.54
N ILE A 111 9.51 17.49 20.04
CA ILE A 111 8.33 16.64 19.83
C ILE A 111 8.47 15.34 20.60
N THR A 112 7.34 14.76 21.04
CA THR A 112 7.32 13.53 21.86
C THR A 112 6.77 12.31 21.10
N SER A 113 6.31 12.52 19.87
CA SER A 113 5.83 11.49 18.96
C SER A 113 6.05 11.97 17.53
N THR A 114 6.11 11.05 16.58
CA THR A 114 6.03 11.33 15.14
C THR A 114 4.84 12.25 14.85
N THR A 115 5.03 13.33 14.10
CA THR A 115 3.98 14.25 13.64
C THR A 115 3.90 14.29 12.12
N HIS A 116 2.80 14.74 11.54
CA HIS A 116 2.76 15.09 10.11
C HIS A 116 3.09 16.57 9.87
N ASP A 117 2.82 17.40 10.87
CA ASP A 117 3.02 18.83 10.78
C ASP A 117 4.33 19.27 11.45
N GLU A 118 4.88 20.37 10.94
CA GLU A 118 6.09 21.00 11.47
C GLU A 118 5.77 22.32 12.16
N VAL A 119 6.54 22.63 13.21
CA VAL A 119 6.40 23.86 13.98
C VAL A 119 7.49 24.84 13.53
N PRO A 120 7.13 26.05 13.04
CA PRO A 120 8.10 27.02 12.47
C PRO A 120 9.24 27.45 13.39
N THR A 121 9.10 27.30 14.71
CA THR A 121 10.12 27.68 15.69
C THR A 121 11.12 26.57 16.00
N PHE A 122 10.89 25.36 15.50
CA PHE A 122 11.78 24.22 15.74
C PHE A 122 12.89 24.15 14.68
N GLY A 123 14.00 23.51 15.05
CA GLY A 123 15.12 23.27 14.12
C GLY A 123 14.66 22.40 12.95
N ASP A 124 15.34 22.56 11.81
CA ASP A 124 15.07 21.80 10.58
C ASP A 124 13.65 21.99 9.99
N TYR A 125 12.92 23.05 10.41
CA TYR A 125 11.64 23.41 9.78
C TYR A 125 11.81 23.67 8.28
N TYR A 126 11.00 22.97 7.48
CA TYR A 126 10.89 23.13 6.04
C TYR A 126 9.58 23.81 5.67
N GLU A 127 8.43 23.20 5.96
CA GLU A 127 7.09 23.83 5.91
C GLU A 127 6.08 23.06 6.78
N ALA A 128 5.02 23.77 7.18
CA ALA A 128 4.06 23.31 8.19
C ALA A 128 3.37 21.97 7.87
N THR A 129 2.94 21.73 6.63
CA THR A 129 2.12 20.55 6.25
C THR A 129 2.78 19.75 5.12
N PRO A 130 2.46 18.45 4.95
CA PRO A 130 2.99 17.66 3.83
C PRO A 130 2.78 18.32 2.45
N LEU A 131 1.59 18.87 2.22
CA LEU A 131 1.26 19.58 0.98
C LEU A 131 2.13 20.83 0.78
N SER A 132 2.33 21.64 1.84
CA SER A 132 3.17 22.84 1.75
C SER A 132 4.65 22.51 1.57
N ARG A 133 5.15 21.42 2.18
CA ARG A 133 6.52 20.93 1.96
C ARG A 133 6.73 20.47 0.52
N ALA A 134 5.81 19.65 0.00
CA ALA A 134 5.85 19.22 -1.40
C ALA A 134 5.83 20.42 -2.36
N ARG A 135 4.96 21.41 -2.13
CA ARG A 135 4.90 22.64 -2.95
C ARG A 135 6.20 23.45 -2.88
N LYS A 136 6.82 23.58 -1.71
CA LYS A 136 8.12 24.24 -1.56
C LYS A 136 9.23 23.49 -2.29
N ALA A 137 9.18 22.16 -2.28
CA ALA A 137 10.09 21.31 -3.05
C ALA A 137 9.86 21.39 -4.57
N GLY A 138 8.70 21.89 -5.01
CA GLY A 138 8.38 22.14 -6.42
C GLY A 138 7.18 21.37 -6.97
N ALA A 139 6.38 20.71 -6.11
CA ALA A 139 5.22 19.95 -6.56
C ALA A 139 4.17 20.89 -7.20
N PRO A 140 3.52 20.50 -8.31
CA PRO A 140 2.47 21.29 -8.93
C PRO A 140 1.34 21.62 -7.96
N ALA A 141 0.74 22.81 -8.09
CA ALA A 141 -0.36 23.25 -7.23
C ALA A 141 -1.60 22.33 -7.27
N THR A 142 -1.75 21.55 -8.34
CA THR A 142 -2.84 20.60 -8.60
C THR A 142 -2.58 19.19 -8.07
N GLU A 143 -1.36 18.87 -7.64
CA GLU A 143 -1.02 17.56 -7.12
C GLU A 143 -1.54 17.40 -5.69
N TRP A 144 -2.20 16.28 -5.42
CA TRP A 144 -2.64 15.89 -4.09
C TRP A 144 -1.54 15.09 -3.39
N ILE A 145 -1.33 15.37 -2.11
CA ILE A 145 -0.18 14.88 -1.35
C ILE A 145 -0.68 14.19 -0.08
N GLY A 146 -0.36 12.90 0.05
CA GLY A 146 -0.53 12.15 1.28
C GLY A 146 0.82 11.74 1.86
N GLU A 147 0.90 11.52 3.17
CA GLU A 147 2.15 11.17 3.85
C GLU A 147 1.97 9.99 4.80
N VAL A 148 3.03 9.18 4.95
CA VAL A 148 3.24 8.37 6.15
C VAL A 148 4.61 8.70 6.75
N ALA A 149 4.70 8.69 8.09
CA ALA A 149 5.93 9.02 8.79
C ALA A 149 6.18 8.04 9.93
N ALA A 150 7.46 7.76 10.19
CA ALA A 150 7.91 6.91 11.28
C ALA A 150 9.30 7.34 11.76
N VAL A 151 9.58 7.10 13.04
CA VAL A 151 10.93 7.15 13.59
C VAL A 151 11.24 5.81 14.25
N GLY A 152 12.44 5.30 14.02
CA GLY A 152 12.85 3.99 14.51
C GLY A 152 14.33 3.93 14.87
N MET A 153 14.77 2.78 15.34
CA MET A 153 16.17 2.53 15.71
C MET A 153 16.99 2.11 14.49
N THR A 154 18.17 2.70 14.29
CA THR A 154 19.09 2.29 13.23
C THR A 154 19.50 0.84 13.38
N GLN A 155 19.57 0.14 12.24
CA GLN A 155 20.07 -1.23 12.16
C GLN A 155 21.55 -1.23 11.77
N ALA A 156 22.16 -2.42 11.73
CA ALA A 156 23.58 -2.59 11.38
C ALA A 156 23.94 -2.04 9.99
N THR A 157 22.97 -2.00 9.07
CA THR A 157 23.14 -1.53 7.70
C THR A 157 21.98 -0.62 7.27
N ALA A 158 22.20 0.19 6.23
CA ALA A 158 21.20 1.12 5.73
C ALA A 158 20.00 0.39 5.10
N ASP A 159 20.23 -0.68 4.35
CA ASP A 159 19.19 -1.53 3.78
C ASP A 159 18.36 -2.22 4.88
N ALA A 160 18.99 -2.73 5.95
CA ALA A 160 18.26 -3.28 7.09
C ALA A 160 17.40 -2.21 7.79
N SER A 161 17.88 -0.97 7.88
CA SER A 161 17.09 0.15 8.41
C SER A 161 15.93 0.52 7.49
N GLY A 162 16.13 0.46 6.17
CA GLY A 162 15.06 0.64 5.18
C GLY A 162 13.98 -0.45 5.26
N ALA A 163 14.39 -1.72 5.42
CA ALA A 163 13.47 -2.84 5.65
C ALA A 163 12.69 -2.67 6.97
N ALA A 164 13.36 -2.23 8.04
CA ALA A 164 12.71 -1.91 9.30
C ALA A 164 11.69 -0.77 9.14
N CYS A 165 12.01 0.28 8.37
CA CYS A 165 11.06 1.36 8.09
C CYS A 165 9.80 0.84 7.38
N ILE A 166 9.95 0.10 6.27
CA ILE A 166 8.78 -0.45 5.56
C ILE A 166 7.96 -1.37 6.48
N GLY A 167 8.61 -2.10 7.37
CA GLY A 167 7.93 -2.88 8.41
C GLY A 167 7.04 -2.05 9.34
N GLN A 168 7.39 -0.79 9.65
CA GLN A 168 6.53 0.08 10.48
C GLN A 168 5.18 0.34 9.79
N TYR A 169 5.21 0.57 8.48
CA TYR A 169 4.01 0.87 7.71
C TYR A 169 3.21 -0.38 7.35
N LEU A 170 3.86 -1.45 6.91
CA LEU A 170 3.15 -2.66 6.47
C LEU A 170 2.57 -3.49 7.61
N ASN A 171 2.97 -3.22 8.85
CA ASN A 171 2.53 -3.97 10.03
C ASN A 171 1.65 -3.15 10.97
N SER A 172 1.15 -1.98 10.56
CA SER A 172 0.12 -1.21 11.27
C SER A 172 -1.17 -1.14 10.42
N LEU A 173 -2.25 -0.52 10.90
CA LEU A 173 -3.55 -0.58 10.21
C LEU A 173 -3.69 0.56 9.19
N TYR A 174 -3.60 1.80 9.66
CA TYR A 174 -3.83 2.97 8.82
C TYR A 174 -2.66 3.23 7.88
N HIS A 175 -1.41 3.06 8.32
CA HIS A 175 -0.27 3.16 7.43
C HIS A 175 -0.28 2.06 6.36
N LEU A 176 -0.64 0.81 6.70
CA LEU A 176 -0.75 -0.27 5.70
C LEU A 176 -1.80 0.08 4.65
N GLN A 177 -2.95 0.62 5.06
CA GLN A 177 -3.94 1.16 4.13
C GLN A 177 -3.34 2.28 3.28
N ALA A 178 -2.65 3.25 3.89
CA ALA A 178 -2.09 4.41 3.20
C ALA A 178 -1.05 4.01 2.16
N VAL A 179 -0.06 3.18 2.50
CA VAL A 179 1.03 2.79 1.58
C VAL A 179 0.58 1.85 0.46
N THR A 180 -0.64 1.30 0.56
CA THR A 180 -1.27 0.45 -0.46
C THR A 180 -2.48 1.12 -1.13
N SER A 181 -2.60 2.45 -1.02
CA SER A 181 -3.71 3.22 -1.56
C SER A 181 -3.51 3.62 -3.02
N ILE A 182 -4.28 4.60 -3.47
CA ILE A 182 -4.47 5.01 -4.87
C ILE A 182 -3.37 5.92 -5.44
N GLN A 183 -2.25 6.12 -4.74
CA GLN A 183 -1.24 7.10 -5.15
C GLN A 183 -0.52 6.66 -6.41
N GLU A 184 0.06 7.59 -7.17
CA GLU A 184 0.76 7.33 -8.44
C GLU A 184 2.29 7.46 -8.31
N THR A 185 2.73 8.37 -7.45
CA THR A 185 4.14 8.67 -7.23
C THR A 185 4.51 8.55 -5.76
N ILE A 186 5.81 8.42 -5.51
CA ILE A 186 6.39 8.35 -4.16
C ILE A 186 7.71 9.11 -4.09
N GLY A 187 7.85 9.90 -3.04
CA GLY A 187 9.12 10.37 -2.52
C GLY A 187 9.52 9.61 -1.25
N VAL A 188 10.79 9.25 -1.12
CA VAL A 188 11.32 8.52 0.04
C VAL A 188 12.35 9.36 0.79
N GLY A 189 11.96 9.82 1.97
CA GLY A 189 12.82 10.49 2.93
C GLY A 189 13.38 9.52 3.97
N PHE A 190 14.70 9.53 4.14
CA PHE A 190 15.36 8.76 5.19
C PHE A 190 16.55 9.54 5.75
N GLN A 191 16.51 9.85 7.04
CA GLN A 191 17.53 10.66 7.73
C GLN A 191 17.93 10.01 9.04
N VAL A 192 19.21 10.05 9.39
CA VAL A 192 19.76 9.40 10.58
C VAL A 192 20.22 10.44 11.58
N ASN A 193 19.81 10.28 12.84
CA ASN A 193 20.45 10.94 13.96
C ASN A 193 21.42 9.95 14.63
N ALA A 194 22.71 10.06 14.27
CA ALA A 194 23.74 9.14 14.75
C ALA A 194 23.97 9.25 16.28
N GLY A 195 23.73 10.43 16.87
CA GLY A 195 23.87 10.64 18.31
C GLY A 195 22.86 9.85 19.14
N GLN A 196 21.65 9.64 18.62
CA GLN A 196 20.60 8.85 19.26
C GLN A 196 20.49 7.42 18.73
N GLY A 197 21.19 7.07 17.64
CA GLY A 197 21.03 5.78 16.99
C GLY A 197 19.61 5.59 16.41
N THR A 198 18.99 6.67 15.96
CA THR A 198 17.63 6.67 15.40
C THR A 198 17.63 7.11 13.94
N TYR A 199 16.58 6.73 13.21
CA TYR A 199 16.28 7.24 11.88
C TYR A 199 14.88 7.85 11.85
N GLY A 200 14.71 8.89 11.05
CA GLY A 200 13.43 9.35 10.54
C GLY A 200 13.20 8.74 9.16
N CYS A 201 11.98 8.28 8.91
CA CYS A 201 11.53 7.73 7.64
C CYS A 201 10.20 8.36 7.27
N VAL A 202 10.09 8.91 6.07
CA VAL A 202 8.87 9.58 5.59
C VAL A 202 8.64 9.16 4.15
N LEU A 203 7.39 8.84 3.80
CA LEU A 203 6.97 8.61 2.43
C LEU A 203 5.91 9.64 2.08
N ASP A 204 6.26 10.52 1.15
CA ASP A 204 5.30 11.42 0.52
C ASP A 204 4.78 10.76 -0.74
N PHE A 205 3.49 10.86 -0.98
CA PHE A 205 2.83 10.24 -2.12
C PHE A 205 2.05 11.28 -2.92
N GLY A 206 2.19 11.21 -4.25
CA GLY A 206 1.55 12.12 -5.17
C GLY A 206 0.43 11.49 -5.98
N GLU A 207 -0.57 12.32 -6.28
CA GLU A 207 -1.75 11.96 -7.07
C GLU A 207 -2.15 13.14 -7.98
N THR A 208 -2.26 12.87 -9.28
CA THR A 208 -2.52 13.90 -10.31
C THR A 208 -3.61 13.49 -11.31
N SER A 209 -3.81 12.20 -11.54
CA SER A 209 -4.82 11.72 -12.48
C SER A 209 -6.22 11.76 -11.87
N ASN A 210 -7.22 12.20 -12.65
CA ASN A 210 -8.64 12.19 -12.27
C ASN A 210 -8.98 12.91 -10.95
N VAL A 211 -8.10 13.81 -10.51
CA VAL A 211 -8.33 14.66 -9.32
C VAL A 211 -9.26 15.82 -9.66
N SER A 212 -10.00 16.32 -8.66
CA SER A 212 -10.83 17.52 -8.82
C SER A 212 -10.82 18.37 -7.56
N GLY A 213 -11.04 19.68 -7.71
CA GLY A 213 -10.97 20.63 -6.60
C GLY A 213 -9.54 21.00 -6.23
N ASN A 214 -9.38 21.60 -5.06
CA ASN A 214 -8.08 22.02 -4.54
C ASN A 214 -7.53 20.96 -3.59
N PRO A 215 -6.23 20.59 -3.71
CA PRO A 215 -5.57 19.74 -2.72
C PRO A 215 -5.75 20.29 -1.30
N VAL A 216 -6.06 19.38 -0.38
CA VAL A 216 -6.13 19.66 1.06
C VAL A 216 -4.84 19.20 1.74
N ASP A 217 -4.57 19.73 2.93
CA ASP A 217 -3.41 19.30 3.70
C ASP A 217 -3.50 17.81 4.05
N ASN A 218 -2.40 17.09 3.83
CA ASN A 218 -2.23 15.65 4.09
C ASN A 218 -3.42 14.79 3.64
N GLY A 219 -3.74 14.86 2.35
CA GLY A 219 -4.93 14.22 1.80
C GLY A 219 -4.77 13.82 0.34
N LEU A 220 -5.40 12.70 0.01
CA LEU A 220 -5.56 12.20 -1.34
C LEU A 220 -7.02 12.32 -1.77
N TYR A 221 -7.26 12.41 -3.07
CA TYR A 221 -8.60 12.52 -3.60
C TYR A 221 -9.13 11.12 -3.93
N GLY A 222 -10.05 10.58 -3.11
CA GLY A 222 -10.45 9.16 -3.17
C GLY A 222 -10.88 8.61 -4.55
N ALA A 223 -11.33 9.47 -5.46
CA ALA A 223 -11.72 9.10 -6.83
C ALA A 223 -10.61 9.23 -7.88
N GLY A 224 -9.47 9.85 -7.55
CA GLY A 224 -8.36 10.06 -8.49
C GLY A 224 -7.31 8.95 -8.42
N GLY A 225 -6.12 9.20 -8.97
CA GLY A 225 -4.98 8.30 -8.93
C GLY A 225 -5.23 6.93 -9.56
N GLN A 226 -4.57 5.91 -9.00
CA GLN A 226 -4.63 4.51 -9.42
C GLN A 226 -5.83 3.79 -8.81
N GLN A 227 -6.77 3.40 -9.68
CA GLN A 227 -7.99 2.72 -9.31
C GLN A 227 -7.95 1.27 -9.77
N MET A 228 -8.23 0.35 -8.84
CA MET A 228 -8.48 -1.05 -9.17
C MET A 228 -9.75 -1.17 -10.02
N ALA A 229 -9.83 -2.21 -10.84
CA ALA A 229 -11.07 -2.53 -11.55
C ALA A 229 -12.23 -2.76 -10.56
N SER A 230 -13.46 -2.46 -10.97
CA SER A 230 -14.64 -2.48 -10.09
C SER A 230 -14.90 -3.85 -9.43
N GLY A 231 -14.58 -4.95 -10.10
CA GLY A 231 -14.69 -6.31 -9.56
C GLY A 231 -13.43 -6.84 -8.85
N ALA A 232 -12.36 -6.05 -8.78
CA ALA A 232 -11.10 -6.49 -8.16
C ALA A 232 -11.15 -6.40 -6.64
N VAL A 233 -10.49 -7.37 -5.99
CA VAL A 233 -10.36 -7.46 -4.54
C VAL A 233 -8.89 -7.62 -4.19
N ALA A 234 -8.30 -6.60 -3.59
CA ALA A 234 -6.95 -6.64 -3.07
C ALA A 234 -6.99 -7.06 -1.59
N VAL A 235 -5.99 -7.84 -1.16
CA VAL A 235 -5.90 -8.29 0.23
C VAL A 235 -4.46 -8.22 0.71
N THR A 236 -4.30 -7.96 2.00
CA THR A 236 -3.02 -8.09 2.70
C THR A 236 -3.24 -8.84 4.03
N PRO A 237 -2.33 -9.74 4.47
CA PRO A 237 -1.20 -10.27 3.70
C PRO A 237 -1.63 -10.81 2.34
N TYR A 238 -0.81 -10.61 1.31
CA TYR A 238 -1.20 -11.04 -0.05
C TYR A 238 -1.21 -12.58 -0.13
N PRO A 239 -1.92 -13.19 -1.11
CA PRO A 239 -2.00 -14.64 -1.20
C PRO A 239 -0.62 -15.28 -1.28
N SER A 240 -0.37 -16.25 -0.40
CA SER A 240 0.91 -16.95 -0.25
C SER A 240 2.08 -16.05 0.20
N GLU A 241 1.81 -14.90 0.83
CA GLU A 241 2.83 -14.12 1.51
C GLU A 241 3.50 -14.96 2.61
N THR A 242 4.83 -14.86 2.69
CA THR A 242 5.65 -15.53 3.70
C THR A 242 6.40 -14.49 4.52
N ASN A 243 6.92 -14.89 5.68
CA ASN A 243 7.61 -13.99 6.61
C ASN A 243 6.73 -12.82 7.09
N VAL A 244 5.41 -13.04 7.17
CA VAL A 244 4.46 -12.04 7.66
C VAL A 244 4.73 -11.74 9.12
N ALA A 245 4.82 -10.45 9.48
CA ALA A 245 5.02 -10.06 10.87
C ALA A 245 3.89 -10.60 11.76
N ARG A 246 4.24 -10.94 13.00
CA ARG A 246 3.31 -11.60 13.93
C ARG A 246 2.42 -10.61 14.67
N ALA A 247 2.91 -9.40 14.89
CA ALA A 247 2.26 -8.39 15.71
C ALA A 247 2.05 -7.10 14.91
N MET A 248 1.07 -6.33 15.35
CA MET A 248 0.91 -4.97 14.90
C MET A 248 2.01 -4.10 15.51
N VAL A 249 2.54 -3.18 14.71
CA VAL A 249 3.40 -2.10 15.18
C VAL A 249 2.56 -0.99 15.80
N ALA A 250 3.10 -0.28 16.81
CA ALA A 250 2.41 0.85 17.42
C ALA A 250 2.07 1.93 16.38
N GLU A 251 0.85 2.46 16.46
CA GLU A 251 0.32 3.41 15.49
C GLU A 251 -0.38 4.57 16.18
N ILE A 252 -0.27 5.76 15.61
CA ILE A 252 -0.95 6.97 16.06
C ILE A 252 -1.72 7.56 14.87
N PRO A 253 -3.05 7.74 14.96
CA PRO A 253 -3.89 7.33 16.09
C PRO A 253 -3.98 5.80 16.22
N ASN A 254 -4.17 5.30 17.45
CA ASN A 254 -4.23 3.85 17.69
C ASN A 254 -5.62 3.31 17.28
N PRO A 255 -5.72 2.32 16.36
CA PRO A 255 -6.99 1.76 15.91
C PRO A 255 -7.71 0.88 16.95
N ALA A 256 -6.98 0.40 17.95
CA ALA A 256 -7.51 -0.49 18.99
C ALA A 256 -6.80 -0.22 20.33
N PRO A 257 -7.05 0.94 20.98
CA PRO A 257 -6.36 1.36 22.19
C PRO A 257 -6.62 0.45 23.40
N ASP A 258 -7.66 -0.40 23.33
CA ASP A 258 -7.99 -1.38 24.35
C ASP A 258 -7.18 -2.69 24.24
N LEU A 259 -6.46 -2.91 23.13
CA LEU A 259 -5.61 -4.08 22.92
C LEU A 259 -4.14 -3.74 23.20
N ALA A 260 -3.52 -4.47 24.14
CA ALA A 260 -2.14 -4.22 24.54
C ALA A 260 -1.12 -4.59 23.45
N SER A 261 -1.34 -5.69 22.73
CA SER A 261 -0.44 -6.16 21.65
C SER A 261 -1.24 -6.95 20.63
N PRO A 262 -1.93 -6.29 19.69
CA PRO A 262 -2.68 -6.99 18.66
C PRO A 262 -1.73 -7.68 17.66
N GLY A 263 -2.26 -8.70 16.97
CA GLY A 263 -1.56 -9.34 15.85
C GLY A 263 -1.51 -8.44 14.63
N ARG A 264 -0.68 -8.79 13.64
CA ARG A 264 -0.58 -7.99 12.41
C ARG A 264 -1.96 -7.91 11.72
N PRO A 265 -2.44 -6.71 11.34
CA PRO A 265 -3.71 -6.55 10.67
C PRO A 265 -3.77 -7.28 9.33
N VAL A 266 -4.98 -7.69 8.97
CA VAL A 266 -5.33 -8.19 7.63
C VAL A 266 -6.34 -7.23 7.01
N LEU A 267 -6.12 -6.79 5.78
CA LEU A 267 -7.04 -5.92 5.05
C LEU A 267 -7.66 -6.60 3.84
N VAL A 268 -8.89 -6.23 3.57
CA VAL A 268 -9.56 -6.40 2.28
C VAL A 268 -9.84 -5.01 1.73
N ARG A 269 -9.51 -4.79 0.46
CA ARG A 269 -9.77 -3.57 -0.27
C ARG A 269 -10.54 -3.87 -1.55
N VAL A 270 -11.55 -3.06 -1.81
CA VAL A 270 -12.25 -2.98 -3.09
C VAL A 270 -12.14 -1.55 -3.63
N ASN A 271 -12.44 -1.37 -4.92
CA ASN A 271 -12.60 -0.03 -5.48
C ASN A 271 -13.75 0.71 -4.76
N ALA A 272 -13.59 1.99 -4.44
CA ALA A 272 -14.62 2.79 -3.76
C ALA A 272 -14.45 4.27 -4.13
N THR A 273 -14.76 4.61 -5.37
CA THR A 273 -14.49 5.94 -5.97
C THR A 273 -15.67 6.88 -5.90
N THR A 274 -16.87 6.36 -5.67
CA THR A 274 -18.09 7.18 -5.64
C THR A 274 -18.45 7.51 -4.20
N GLN A 275 -18.88 8.75 -3.95
CA GLN A 275 -19.43 9.12 -2.65
C GLN A 275 -20.60 8.19 -2.29
N GLY A 276 -20.53 7.57 -1.12
CA GLY A 276 -21.51 6.57 -0.67
C GLY A 276 -21.16 5.13 -1.02
N ASP A 277 -20.06 4.88 -1.77
CA ASP A 277 -19.51 3.54 -1.90
C ASP A 277 -19.20 2.96 -0.51
N VAL A 278 -19.54 1.69 -0.32
CA VAL A 278 -19.36 1.01 0.97
C VAL A 278 -19.01 -0.46 0.78
N LEU A 279 -18.05 -0.94 1.56
CA LEU A 279 -17.76 -2.36 1.74
C LEU A 279 -18.32 -2.84 3.08
N THR A 280 -19.39 -3.64 3.06
CA THR A 280 -19.93 -4.28 4.27
C THR A 280 -19.38 -5.70 4.44
N VAL A 281 -19.38 -6.20 5.68
CA VAL A 281 -18.80 -7.50 6.05
C VAL A 281 -19.88 -8.46 6.53
N THR A 282 -19.98 -9.63 5.90
CA THR A 282 -20.81 -10.75 6.38
C THR A 282 -19.97 -11.70 7.23
N THR A 283 -18.79 -12.09 6.73
CA THR A 283 -17.83 -12.93 7.45
C THR A 283 -16.42 -12.38 7.19
N PHE A 284 -15.63 -12.24 8.25
CA PHE A 284 -14.19 -12.03 8.12
C PHE A 284 -13.50 -12.79 9.24
N SER A 285 -12.84 -13.89 8.90
CA SER A 285 -12.30 -14.82 9.88
C SER A 285 -10.92 -15.32 9.48
N MET A 286 -10.17 -15.77 10.48
CA MET A 286 -8.86 -16.36 10.33
C MET A 286 -8.80 -17.67 11.12
N THR A 287 -8.17 -18.68 10.53
CA THR A 287 -7.97 -19.99 11.15
C THR A 287 -6.53 -20.44 10.99
N ALA A 288 -6.04 -21.22 11.95
CA ALA A 288 -4.76 -21.93 11.88
C ALA A 288 -4.93 -23.31 12.51
N ASN A 289 -4.39 -24.35 11.88
CA ASN A 289 -4.43 -25.73 12.37
C ASN A 289 -5.86 -26.20 12.76
N GLY A 290 -6.86 -25.80 11.96
CA GLY A 290 -8.27 -26.13 12.20
C GLY A 290 -8.95 -25.34 13.34
N SER A 291 -8.25 -24.41 13.98
CA SER A 291 -8.77 -23.58 15.08
C SER A 291 -8.98 -22.13 14.63
N ALA A 292 -10.04 -21.49 15.14
CA ALA A 292 -10.28 -20.07 14.90
C ALA A 292 -9.30 -19.19 15.68
N VAL A 293 -8.82 -18.13 15.03
CA VAL A 293 -7.99 -17.08 15.66
C VAL A 293 -8.92 -15.98 16.15
N PRO A 294 -8.94 -15.65 17.46
CA PRO A 294 -9.71 -14.53 17.96
C PRO A 294 -9.27 -13.22 17.30
N ALA A 295 -10.21 -12.49 16.71
CA ALA A 295 -9.95 -11.26 16.00
C ALA A 295 -11.15 -10.30 16.06
N ARG A 296 -10.88 -9.01 15.89
CA ARG A 296 -11.86 -7.94 15.75
C ARG A 296 -12.00 -7.56 14.28
N ILE A 297 -13.22 -7.49 13.78
CA ILE A 297 -13.52 -6.90 12.48
C ILE A 297 -13.66 -5.38 12.67
N ILE A 298 -12.90 -4.59 11.92
CA ILE A 298 -12.97 -3.13 11.93
C ILE A 298 -13.40 -2.64 10.55
N VAL A 299 -14.41 -1.78 10.51
CA VAL A 299 -14.98 -1.22 9.28
C VAL A 299 -15.19 0.30 9.42
N PRO A 300 -15.22 1.06 8.31
CA PRO A 300 -15.66 2.44 8.33
C PRO A 300 -17.05 2.59 8.97
N SER A 301 -17.30 3.70 9.66
CA SER A 301 -18.58 3.94 10.36
C SER A 301 -19.81 3.78 9.44
N ALA A 302 -19.71 4.19 8.18
CA ALA A 302 -20.77 4.05 7.19
C ALA A 302 -21.09 2.58 6.81
N ALA A 303 -20.13 1.66 7.00
CA ALA A 303 -20.28 0.24 6.71
C ALA A 303 -20.87 -0.57 7.88
N MET A 304 -21.04 0.04 9.06
CA MET A 304 -21.63 -0.64 10.23
C MET A 304 -23.03 -1.17 9.93
N GLN A 305 -23.85 -0.35 9.26
CA GLN A 305 -25.14 -0.81 8.76
C GLN A 305 -24.90 -1.82 7.63
N GLY A 306 -25.31 -3.06 7.86
CA GLY A 306 -25.13 -4.17 6.92
C GLY A 306 -23.89 -5.02 7.17
N SER A 307 -23.05 -4.68 8.16
CA SER A 307 -21.96 -5.55 8.62
C SER A 307 -22.36 -6.39 9.83
N THR A 308 -21.83 -7.61 9.94
CA THR A 308 -22.07 -8.55 11.04
C THR A 308 -20.80 -8.71 11.89
N GLY A 309 -20.92 -8.57 13.22
CA GLY A 309 -19.79 -8.76 14.14
C GLY A 309 -18.66 -7.72 14.02
N ALA A 310 -18.92 -6.59 13.35
CA ALA A 310 -17.95 -5.53 13.12
C ALA A 310 -17.99 -4.45 14.21
N THR A 311 -16.85 -3.78 14.38
CA THR A 311 -16.69 -2.57 15.18
C THR A 311 -16.39 -1.41 14.25
N ALA A 312 -16.98 -0.23 14.52
CA ALA A 312 -16.66 0.97 13.77
C ALA A 312 -15.20 1.36 14.04
N ASP A 313 -14.53 1.84 13.01
CA ASP A 313 -13.22 2.45 13.14
C ASP A 313 -13.28 3.65 14.10
N ALA A 314 -12.59 3.52 15.24
CA ALA A 314 -12.60 4.51 16.32
C ALA A 314 -12.07 5.88 15.87
N ASN A 315 -11.20 5.92 14.86
CA ASN A 315 -10.56 7.15 14.40
C ASN A 315 -11.13 7.68 13.07
N ASN A 316 -12.10 6.98 12.46
CA ASN A 316 -12.67 7.30 11.14
C ASN A 316 -11.61 7.54 10.04
N ALA A 317 -10.52 6.77 10.06
CA ALA A 317 -9.41 6.84 9.12
C ALA A 317 -9.38 5.69 8.09
N LEU A 318 -10.18 4.63 8.27
CA LEU A 318 -10.39 3.60 7.24
C LEU A 318 -11.20 4.15 6.06
N ALA A 319 -10.71 3.87 4.85
CA ALA A 319 -11.37 4.23 3.61
C ALA A 319 -12.62 3.38 3.37
N ALA A 320 -13.62 3.94 2.69
CA ALA A 320 -14.94 3.32 2.54
C ALA A 320 -14.94 1.92 1.88
N GLY A 321 -13.95 1.66 1.03
CA GLY A 321 -13.73 0.36 0.37
C GLY A 321 -12.79 -0.59 1.11
N VAL A 322 -12.47 -0.33 2.38
CA VAL A 322 -11.52 -1.12 3.18
C VAL A 322 -12.21 -1.72 4.40
N ALA A 323 -11.95 -3.00 4.65
CA ALA A 323 -12.32 -3.68 5.90
C ALA A 323 -11.08 -4.38 6.47
N ALA A 324 -11.00 -4.44 7.79
CA ALA A 324 -9.86 -5.03 8.49
C ALA A 324 -10.27 -6.16 9.44
N LEU A 325 -9.40 -7.15 9.56
CA LEU A 325 -9.43 -8.15 10.61
C LEU A 325 -8.17 -8.00 11.46
N LEU A 326 -8.35 -7.61 12.72
CA LEU A 326 -7.28 -7.38 13.68
C LEU A 326 -7.23 -8.54 14.69
N PRO A 327 -6.22 -9.43 14.63
CA PRO A 327 -6.07 -10.48 15.64
C PRO A 327 -5.88 -9.88 17.02
N LEU A 328 -6.54 -10.45 18.04
CA LEU A 328 -6.54 -9.89 19.40
C LEU A 328 -5.21 -10.07 20.15
N ALA A 329 -4.31 -10.89 19.62
CA ALA A 329 -2.99 -11.20 20.17
C ALA A 329 -1.99 -11.45 19.03
N PRO A 330 -0.67 -11.43 19.30
CA PRO A 330 0.34 -11.73 18.28
C PRO A 330 0.14 -13.13 17.72
N LEU A 331 0.28 -13.26 16.40
CA LEU A 331 0.18 -14.53 15.70
C LEU A 331 1.30 -15.48 16.14
N SER A 332 1.07 -16.79 16.01
CA SER A 332 2.08 -17.82 16.28
C SER A 332 3.17 -17.78 15.21
N ALA A 333 4.41 -18.06 15.59
CA ALA A 333 5.53 -18.09 14.64
C ALA A 333 5.42 -19.28 13.68
N ASN A 334 6.02 -19.14 12.49
CA ASN A 334 6.06 -20.18 11.44
C ASN A 334 4.71 -20.88 11.20
N THR A 335 3.61 -20.15 11.28
CA THR A 335 2.26 -20.72 11.22
C THR A 335 1.57 -20.24 9.96
N THR A 336 0.95 -21.18 9.24
CA THR A 336 0.10 -20.87 8.09
C THR A 336 -1.31 -20.58 8.54
N TYR A 337 -1.81 -19.42 8.14
CA TYR A 337 -3.15 -18.95 8.43
C TYR A 337 -3.99 -18.96 7.17
N THR A 338 -5.23 -19.45 7.28
CA THR A 338 -6.25 -19.33 6.24
C THR A 338 -7.21 -18.22 6.64
N VAL A 339 -7.35 -17.22 5.77
CA VAL A 339 -8.28 -16.11 5.94
C VAL A 339 -9.45 -16.28 4.99
N THR A 340 -10.66 -16.01 5.48
CA THR A 340 -11.87 -15.97 4.68
C THR A 340 -12.60 -14.66 4.88
N PHE A 341 -12.94 -14.01 3.76
CA PHE A 341 -13.76 -12.82 3.71
C PHE A 341 -15.00 -13.07 2.82
N SER A 342 -16.16 -12.62 3.30
CA SER A 342 -17.35 -12.42 2.50
C SER A 342 -18.08 -11.15 2.95
N GLY A 343 -18.63 -10.43 1.99
CA GLY A 343 -19.26 -9.13 2.21
C GLY A 343 -19.96 -8.64 0.96
N GLN A 344 -20.29 -7.35 0.94
CA GLN A 344 -20.92 -6.71 -0.22
C GLN A 344 -20.27 -5.36 -0.50
N ARG A 345 -19.98 -5.11 -1.77
CA ARG A 345 -19.65 -3.77 -2.29
C ARG A 345 -20.91 -3.21 -2.92
N ASN A 346 -21.54 -2.21 -2.31
CA ASN A 346 -22.76 -1.57 -2.83
C ASN A 346 -23.86 -2.59 -3.20
N GLY A 347 -24.07 -3.60 -2.36
CA GLY A 347 -25.04 -4.67 -2.60
C GLY A 347 -24.54 -5.82 -3.50
N GLN A 348 -23.39 -5.69 -4.15
CA GLN A 348 -22.79 -6.76 -4.96
C GLN A 348 -21.92 -7.67 -4.09
N PRO A 349 -22.14 -9.00 -4.07
CA PRO A 349 -21.36 -9.92 -3.26
C PRO A 349 -19.87 -9.88 -3.62
N VAL A 350 -19.03 -9.86 -2.58
CA VAL A 350 -17.57 -9.96 -2.70
C VAL A 350 -17.09 -11.05 -1.74
N SER A 351 -16.23 -11.94 -2.20
CA SER A 351 -15.63 -12.97 -1.34
C SER A 351 -14.21 -13.30 -1.75
N LYS A 352 -13.39 -13.70 -0.78
CA LYS A 352 -12.01 -14.14 -0.99
C LYS A 352 -11.56 -15.07 0.13
N THR A 353 -10.87 -16.14 -0.23
CA THR A 353 -10.16 -17.01 0.72
C THR A 353 -8.71 -17.12 0.27
N TRP A 354 -7.77 -16.96 1.20
CA TRP A 354 -6.35 -17.03 0.90
C TRP A 354 -5.56 -17.48 2.12
N VAL A 355 -4.28 -17.76 1.91
CA VAL A 355 -3.36 -18.20 2.95
C VAL A 355 -2.14 -17.29 3.02
N PHE A 356 -1.52 -17.21 4.19
CA PHE A 356 -0.21 -16.60 4.39
C PHE A 356 0.54 -17.33 5.52
N THR A 357 1.85 -17.12 5.61
CA THR A 357 2.69 -17.74 6.63
C THR A 357 3.49 -16.67 7.38
N THR A 358 3.42 -16.71 8.71
CA THR A 358 4.16 -15.76 9.56
C THR A 358 5.65 -16.05 9.60
N SER A 359 6.42 -15.02 9.95
CA SER A 359 7.85 -15.16 10.28
C SER A 359 8.09 -16.14 11.43
N SER A 360 9.36 -16.51 11.58
CA SER A 360 9.88 -17.19 12.77
C SER A 360 9.78 -16.35 14.04
#